data_AF-A0A314Z1H6-F1
#
_entry.id   AF-A0A314Z1H6-F1
#
_cell.length_a   1.000
_cell.length_b   1.000
_cell.length_c   1.000
_cell.angle_alpha   90.00
_cell.angle_beta   90.00
_cell.angle_gamma   90.00
#
_symmetry.space_group_name_H-M   'P 1'
#
loop_
_entity.id
_entity.type
_entity.pdbx_description
1 polymer ?
#
loop_
_entity_poly.entity_id
_entity_poly.type
_entity_poly.pdbx_seq_one_letter_code
_entity_poly.pdbx_strand_id
1 'polypeptide(L)'
;MVWNCLFIERITGSMIQEWIVSSPNENLHLPAPNVFIPTDLSLKKDHEKAKYPVLLRKSPYSTLWHKPDTMFFTPKAYVKIVFTCPHASDSPEAEVLTNIFTQLLMDYLNEFAYYAQVAGLYYGISHTDSGFQVILVGYNHKLRILLETVVEKITSFEVKADRFSVIKVNFKAPA
;
A
#
# COMPACT_ATOMS: atom_id res chain seq x y z
N MET A 1 25.78 -26.67 -5.53
CA MET A 1 25.53 -26.19 -6.90
C MET A 1 24.13 -26.64 -7.30
N VAL A 2 23.16 -25.73 -7.29
CA VAL A 2 21.80 -26.04 -7.78
C VAL A 2 21.84 -25.80 -9.28
N TRP A 3 21.75 -26.88 -10.06
CA TRP A 3 21.60 -26.78 -11.51
C TRP A 3 20.21 -26.23 -11.80
N ASN A 4 20.15 -25.02 -12.36
CA ASN A 4 18.89 -24.48 -12.88
C ASN A 4 18.57 -25.28 -14.14
N CYS A 5 17.64 -26.24 -14.04
CA CYS A 5 17.19 -27.03 -15.17
C CYS A 5 16.13 -26.21 -15.92
N LEU A 6 16.44 -25.81 -17.15
CA LEU A 6 15.50 -25.10 -18.03
C LEU A 6 15.13 -26.02 -19.18
N PHE A 7 13.84 -26.04 -19.53
CA PHE A 7 13.31 -26.76 -20.68
C PHE A 7 12.87 -25.75 -21.74
N ILE A 8 13.26 -26.00 -22.99
CA ILE A 8 12.89 -25.15 -24.14
C ILE A 8 11.83 -25.89 -24.94
N GLU A 9 10.62 -25.34 -24.98
CA GLU A 9 9.53 -25.82 -25.82
C GLU A 9 9.29 -24.90 -27.00
N ARG A 10 8.97 -25.51 -28.15
CA ARG A 10 8.58 -24.76 -29.32
C ARG A 10 7.10 -24.43 -29.25
N ILE A 11 6.78 -23.14 -29.29
CA ILE A 11 5.40 -22.68 -29.48
C ILE A 11 4.93 -23.13 -30.88
N THR A 12 3.84 -23.88 -30.92
CA THR A 12 3.30 -24.43 -32.17
C THR A 12 2.48 -23.39 -32.94
N GLY A 13 2.36 -23.57 -34.26
CA GLY A 13 1.53 -22.70 -35.09
C GLY A 13 0.05 -22.72 -34.68
N SER A 14 -0.46 -23.86 -34.21
CA SER A 14 -1.84 -23.98 -33.71
C SER A 14 -2.06 -23.19 -32.42
N MET A 15 -1.09 -23.18 -31.49
CA MET A 15 -1.18 -22.36 -30.27
C MET A 15 -1.22 -20.87 -30.59
N ILE A 16 -0.42 -20.41 -31.56
CA ILE A 16 -0.44 -19.01 -32.00
C ILE A 16 -1.80 -18.65 -32.58
N GLN A 17 -2.36 -19.50 -33.44
CA GLN A 17 -3.69 -19.27 -34.02
C GLN A 17 -4.78 -19.26 -32.95
N GLU A 18 -4.69 -20.16 -31.96
CA GLU A 18 -5.61 -20.20 -30.83
C GLU A 18 -5.56 -18.91 -30.00
N TRP A 19 -4.39 -18.33 -29.76
CA TRP A 19 -4.26 -17.03 -29.07
C TRP A 19 -4.85 -15.87 -29.86
N ILE A 20 -4.69 -15.86 -31.19
CA ILE A 20 -5.27 -14.82 -32.05
C ILE A 20 -6.81 -14.92 -32.02
N VAL A 21 -7.35 -16.13 -32.14
CA VAL A 21 -8.81 -16.38 -32.15
C VAL A 21 -9.41 -16.14 -30.77
N SER A 22 -8.71 -16.53 -29.71
CA SER A 22 -9.12 -16.32 -28.31
C SER A 22 -8.72 -14.95 -27.78
N SER A 23 -8.31 -14.02 -28.66
CA SER A 23 -7.99 -12.67 -28.25
C SER A 23 -9.22 -12.09 -27.54
N PRO A 24 -9.08 -11.74 -26.25
CA PRO A 24 -10.25 -11.40 -25.47
C PRO A 24 -10.82 -10.07 -25.97
N ASN A 25 -12.14 -10.01 -26.09
CA ASN A 25 -12.86 -8.77 -26.37
C ASN A 25 -12.97 -7.99 -25.05
N GLU A 26 -11.82 -7.53 -24.55
CA GLU A 26 -11.68 -6.92 -23.25
C GLU A 26 -11.84 -5.40 -23.30
N ASN A 27 -12.31 -4.85 -22.17
CA ASN A 27 -12.32 -3.42 -21.86
C ASN A 27 -10.89 -2.85 -21.67
N LEU A 28 -9.96 -3.20 -22.57
CA LEU A 28 -8.61 -2.65 -22.58
C LEU A 28 -8.69 -1.22 -23.10
N HIS A 29 -8.35 -0.26 -22.24
CA HIS A 29 -8.27 1.14 -22.59
C HIS A 29 -6.96 1.73 -22.07
N LEU A 30 -6.57 2.87 -22.64
CA LEU A 30 -5.49 3.66 -22.05
C LEU A 30 -5.88 4.07 -20.63
N PRO A 31 -4.92 4.15 -19.70
CA PRO A 31 -5.20 4.57 -18.33
C PRO A 31 -5.77 5.98 -18.30
N ALA A 32 -6.63 6.25 -17.31
CA ALA A 32 -7.11 7.59 -17.05
C ALA A 32 -5.95 8.51 -16.62
N PRO A 33 -6.09 9.84 -16.76
CA PRO A 33 -5.09 10.79 -16.27
C PRO A 33 -4.76 10.57 -14.79
N ASN A 34 -3.48 10.56 -14.46
CA ASN A 34 -3.00 10.31 -13.10
C ASN A 34 -3.25 11.51 -12.18
N VAL A 35 -4.21 11.37 -11.25
CA VAL A 35 -4.61 12.41 -10.29
C VAL A 35 -3.55 12.75 -9.23
N PHE A 36 -2.53 11.90 -9.09
CA PHE A 36 -1.47 12.03 -8.08
C PHE A 36 -0.27 12.84 -8.55
N ILE A 37 -0.19 13.23 -9.82
CA ILE A 37 0.91 14.08 -10.30
C ILE A 37 0.90 15.41 -9.51
N PRO A 38 1.99 15.74 -8.80
CA PRO A 38 2.04 16.95 -8.00
C PRO A 38 2.25 18.18 -8.90
N THR A 39 1.42 19.22 -8.71
CA THR A 39 1.58 20.52 -9.39
C THR A 39 2.11 21.61 -8.47
N ASP A 40 1.89 21.52 -7.15
CA ASP A 40 2.49 22.39 -6.15
C ASP A 40 3.69 21.68 -5.50
N LEU A 41 4.87 22.27 -5.63
CA LEU A 41 6.13 21.83 -5.03
C LEU A 41 6.72 22.92 -4.11
N SER A 42 5.89 23.90 -3.71
CA SER A 42 6.32 24.97 -2.82
C SER A 42 6.71 24.43 -1.44
N LEU A 43 7.82 24.95 -0.91
CA LEU A 43 8.24 24.63 0.45
C LEU A 43 7.34 25.35 1.45
N LYS A 44 6.88 24.62 2.47
CA LYS A 44 6.17 25.24 3.60
C LYS A 44 7.19 25.99 4.46
N LYS A 45 6.93 27.27 4.70
CA LYS A 45 7.76 28.09 5.59
C LYS A 45 7.32 27.82 7.01
N ASP A 46 8.04 26.95 7.71
CA ASP A 46 7.81 26.76 9.14
C ASP A 46 8.59 27.79 9.95
N HIS A 47 7.85 28.48 10.83
CA HIS A 47 8.38 29.52 11.70
C HIS A 47 9.01 28.95 12.98
N GLU A 48 8.75 27.67 13.30
CA GLU A 48 9.27 27.00 14.49
C GLU A 48 10.31 25.93 14.15
N LYS A 49 11.57 26.17 14.52
CA LYS A 49 12.64 25.19 14.44
C LYS A 49 12.51 24.18 15.59
N ALA A 50 11.51 23.30 15.52
CA ALA A 50 11.33 22.25 16.51
C ALA A 50 12.40 21.15 16.32
N LYS A 51 13.28 20.98 17.32
CA LYS A 51 14.34 19.94 17.29
C LYS A 51 13.74 18.52 17.35
N TYR A 52 12.63 18.36 18.08
CA TYR A 52 11.94 17.10 18.33
C TYR A 52 10.46 17.21 17.92
N PRO A 53 9.77 16.08 17.68
CA PRO A 53 8.32 16.09 17.46
C PRO A 53 7.58 16.68 18.66
N VAL A 54 6.56 17.50 18.38
CA VAL A 54 5.68 18.10 19.37
C VAL A 54 4.33 17.38 19.38
N LEU A 55 3.75 17.23 20.57
CA LEU A 55 2.42 16.69 20.74
C LEU A 55 1.39 17.76 20.39
N LEU A 56 0.68 17.59 19.27
CA LEU A 56 -0.34 18.55 18.83
C LEU A 56 -1.73 18.21 19.38
N ARG A 57 -2.04 16.92 19.53
CA ARG A 57 -3.34 16.47 20.02
C ARG A 57 -3.19 15.18 20.80
N LYS A 58 -3.90 15.11 21.93
CA LYS A 58 -4.08 13.88 22.70
C LYS A 58 -5.56 13.72 23.04
N SER A 59 -6.09 12.55 22.78
CA SER A 59 -7.46 12.16 23.12
C SER A 59 -7.47 10.69 23.59
N PRO A 60 -8.59 10.19 24.14
CA PRO A 60 -8.73 8.77 24.46
C PRO A 60 -8.54 7.84 23.25
N TYR A 61 -8.74 8.34 22.03
CA TYR A 61 -8.72 7.54 20.80
C TYR A 61 -7.44 7.69 19.97
N SER A 62 -6.70 8.79 20.14
CA SER A 62 -5.53 9.08 19.30
C SER A 62 -4.57 10.07 19.92
N THR A 63 -3.31 9.95 19.52
CA THR A 63 -2.23 10.87 19.84
C THR A 63 -1.54 11.31 18.55
N LEU A 64 -1.48 12.63 18.30
CA LEU A 64 -0.88 13.21 17.11
C LEU A 64 0.42 13.94 17.46
N TRP A 65 1.51 13.44 16.89
CA TRP A 65 2.81 14.07 16.94
C TRP A 65 3.15 14.70 15.59
N HIS A 66 3.77 15.86 15.61
CA HIS A 66 4.19 16.57 14.41
C HIS A 66 5.60 17.12 14.57
N LYS A 67 6.38 17.04 13.49
CA LYS A 67 7.66 17.72 13.40
C LYS A 67 7.79 18.27 11.98
N PRO A 68 7.94 19.59 11.80
CA PRO A 68 8.25 20.14 10.49
C PRO A 68 9.65 19.73 10.04
N ASP A 69 9.87 19.64 8.73
CA ASP A 69 11.21 19.41 8.19
C ASP A 69 12.07 20.66 8.37
N THR A 70 13.18 20.50 9.09
CA THR A 70 14.15 21.59 9.36
C THR A 70 15.52 21.30 8.74
N MET A 71 15.67 20.20 7.98
CA MET A 71 16.97 19.72 7.51
C MET A 71 17.03 19.51 5.99
N PHE A 72 16.00 18.90 5.40
CA PHE A 72 16.06 18.48 4.01
C PHE A 72 15.48 19.51 3.05
N PHE A 73 14.56 20.36 3.53
CA PHE A 73 13.91 21.43 2.76
C PHE A 73 13.33 20.91 1.44
N THR A 74 12.60 19.80 1.52
CA THR A 74 11.95 19.18 0.34
C THR A 74 10.43 19.30 0.44
N PRO A 75 9.70 19.33 -0.69
CA PRO A 75 8.23 19.32 -0.70
C PRO A 75 7.69 17.91 -0.43
N LYS A 76 8.28 17.22 0.55
CA LYS A 76 7.92 15.84 0.90
C LYS A 76 7.49 15.77 2.35
N ALA A 77 6.63 14.81 2.64
CA ALA A 77 6.20 14.51 4.00
C ALA A 77 6.22 13.00 4.24
N TYR A 78 6.26 12.66 5.52
CA TYR A 78 6.18 11.29 6.02
C TYR A 78 5.04 11.23 7.03
N VAL A 79 4.10 10.32 6.80
CA VAL A 79 2.96 10.08 7.67
C VAL A 79 3.04 8.63 8.14
N LYS A 80 3.01 8.43 9.45
CA LYS A 80 2.90 7.10 10.07
C LYS A 80 1.72 7.08 11.02
N ILE A 81 0.84 6.12 10.81
CA ILE A 81 -0.34 5.87 11.64
C ILE A 81 -0.20 4.45 12.17
N VAL A 82 -0.29 4.30 13.49
CA VAL A 82 -0.27 2.99 14.17
C VAL A 82 -1.65 2.75 14.75
N PHE A 83 -2.27 1.65 14.35
CA PHE A 83 -3.56 1.18 14.84
C PHE A 83 -3.32 0.10 15.88
N THR A 84 -3.67 0.39 17.13
CA THR A 84 -3.58 -0.57 18.22
C THR A 84 -4.90 -1.32 18.33
N CYS A 85 -4.85 -2.62 18.04
CA CYS A 85 -5.98 -3.54 18.01
C CYS A 85 -5.73 -4.64 19.07
N PRO A 86 -6.51 -4.69 20.17
CA PRO A 86 -6.26 -5.63 21.27
C PRO A 86 -6.15 -7.10 20.82
N HIS A 87 -6.98 -7.52 19.87
CA HIS A 87 -7.08 -8.91 19.44
C HIS A 87 -6.20 -9.27 18.24
N ALA A 88 -5.30 -8.39 17.81
CA ALA A 88 -4.51 -8.64 16.60
C ALA A 88 -3.40 -9.69 16.78
N SER A 89 -2.99 -9.97 18.02
CA SER A 89 -1.84 -10.82 18.35
C SER A 89 -2.07 -11.67 19.61
N ASP A 90 -3.33 -11.83 20.04
CA ASP A 90 -3.66 -12.61 21.25
C ASP A 90 -3.45 -14.13 21.08
N SER A 91 -3.28 -14.60 19.84
CA SER A 91 -2.93 -16.00 19.52
C SER A 91 -2.16 -16.08 18.19
N PRO A 92 -1.46 -17.20 17.91
CA PRO A 92 -0.80 -17.42 16.63
C PRO A 92 -1.76 -17.30 15.44
N GLU A 93 -2.99 -17.78 15.59
CA GLU A 93 -4.03 -17.67 14.57
C GLU A 93 -4.42 -16.20 14.34
N ALA A 94 -4.57 -15.42 15.41
CA ALA A 94 -4.89 -13.99 15.32
C ALA A 94 -3.76 -13.20 14.62
N GLU A 95 -2.50 -13.51 14.93
CA GLU A 95 -1.33 -12.89 14.30
C GLU A 95 -1.30 -13.15 12.79
N VAL A 96 -1.52 -14.41 12.38
CA VAL A 96 -1.62 -14.78 10.97
C VAL A 96 -2.80 -14.09 10.29
N LEU A 97 -3.97 -14.02 10.93
CA LEU A 97 -5.14 -13.33 10.40
C LEU A 97 -4.88 -11.83 10.22
N THR A 98 -4.20 -11.18 11.17
CA THR A 98 -3.80 -9.77 11.06
C THR A 98 -2.83 -9.57 9.88
N ASN A 99 -1.86 -10.47 9.70
CA ASN A 99 -0.95 -10.40 8.55
C ASN A 99 -1.72 -10.56 7.22
N ILE A 100 -2.59 -11.58 7.11
CA ILE A 100 -3.45 -11.78 5.94
C ILE A 100 -4.34 -10.55 5.68
N PHE A 101 -4.93 -9.95 6.72
CA PHE A 101 -5.71 -8.73 6.62
C PHE A 101 -4.89 -7.58 6.01
N THR A 102 -3.66 -7.34 6.48
CA THR A 102 -2.81 -6.28 5.90
C THR A 102 -2.41 -6.57 4.46
N GLN A 103 -2.19 -7.83 4.08
CA GLN A 103 -1.92 -8.20 2.69
C GLN A 103 -3.13 -8.01 1.79
N LEU A 104 -4.34 -8.35 2.26
CA LEU A 104 -5.57 -8.09 1.52
C LEU A 104 -5.81 -6.60 1.32
N LEU A 105 -5.56 -5.77 2.32
CA LEU A 105 -5.65 -4.32 2.17
C LEU A 105 -4.67 -3.79 1.12
N MET A 106 -3.41 -4.25 1.15
CA MET A 106 -2.41 -3.88 0.15
C MET A 106 -2.84 -4.31 -1.27
N ASP A 107 -3.41 -5.51 -1.41
CA ASP A 107 -3.91 -6.03 -2.68
C ASP A 107 -5.08 -5.18 -3.22
N TYR A 108 -6.02 -4.80 -2.37
CA TYR A 108 -7.18 -3.97 -2.74
C TYR A 108 -6.79 -2.54 -3.11
N LEU A 109 -5.73 -2.02 -2.50
CA LEU A 109 -5.22 -0.68 -2.76
C LEU A 109 -4.25 -0.64 -3.95
N ASN A 110 -3.84 -1.78 -4.49
CA ASN A 110 -2.77 -1.88 -5.47
C ASN A 110 -3.04 -1.08 -6.77
N GLU A 111 -4.27 -1.12 -7.29
CA GLU A 111 -4.63 -0.38 -8.51
C GLU A 111 -4.47 1.13 -8.33
N PHE A 112 -4.92 1.65 -7.19
CA PHE A 112 -4.81 3.07 -6.85
C PHE A 112 -3.37 3.47 -6.53
N ALA A 113 -2.67 2.60 -5.83
CA ALA A 113 -1.27 2.75 -5.46
C ALA A 113 -0.34 2.90 -6.65
N TYR A 114 -0.64 2.22 -7.76
CA TYR A 114 0.19 2.28 -8.95
C TYR A 114 0.32 3.74 -9.47
N TYR A 115 -0.81 4.43 -9.60
CA TYR A 115 -0.83 5.83 -10.02
C TYR A 115 -0.07 6.72 -9.03
N ALA A 116 -0.25 6.51 -7.73
CA ALA A 116 0.47 7.25 -6.69
C ALA A 116 1.99 7.03 -6.79
N GLN A 117 2.43 5.78 -6.97
CA GLN A 117 3.83 5.40 -7.07
C GLN A 117 4.52 6.01 -8.28
N VAL A 118 3.87 5.99 -9.44
CA VAL A 118 4.37 6.65 -10.66
C VAL A 118 4.53 8.16 -10.44
N ALA A 119 3.69 8.77 -9.59
CA ALA A 119 3.76 10.19 -9.24
C ALA A 119 4.70 10.51 -8.05
N GLY A 120 5.48 9.53 -7.56
CA GLY A 120 6.43 9.73 -6.46
C GLY A 120 5.80 9.78 -5.06
N LEU A 121 4.63 9.16 -4.90
CA LEU A 121 3.97 8.90 -3.62
C LEU A 121 3.99 7.40 -3.34
N TYR A 122 4.33 7.03 -2.13
CA TYR A 122 4.40 5.63 -1.71
C TYR A 122 3.57 5.46 -0.46
N TYR A 123 3.00 4.28 -0.31
CA TYR A 123 2.32 3.86 0.91
C TYR A 123 2.72 2.41 1.23
N GLY A 124 2.50 2.01 2.47
CA GLY A 124 2.66 0.65 2.90
C GLY A 124 1.77 0.37 4.11
N ILE A 125 1.18 -0.81 4.12
CA ILE A 125 0.39 -1.34 5.23
C ILE A 125 1.06 -2.63 5.68
N SER A 126 1.32 -2.75 6.98
CA SER A 126 1.95 -3.93 7.55
C SER A 126 1.38 -4.23 8.92
N HIS A 127 1.32 -5.52 9.28
CA HIS A 127 1.01 -5.92 10.64
C HIS A 127 2.11 -5.46 11.60
N THR A 128 1.77 -5.43 12.88
CA THR A 128 2.64 -5.12 14.01
C THR A 128 2.22 -6.00 15.19
N ASP A 129 3.05 -6.07 16.21
CA ASP A 129 2.78 -6.86 17.43
C ASP A 129 1.52 -6.44 18.20
N SER A 130 0.91 -5.29 17.88
CA SER A 130 -0.29 -4.78 18.57
C SER A 130 -1.42 -4.37 17.62
N GLY A 131 -1.38 -4.79 16.35
CA GLY A 131 -2.32 -4.35 15.33
C GLY A 131 -1.65 -4.19 13.97
N PHE A 132 -1.79 -3.02 13.37
CA PHE A 132 -1.17 -2.73 12.07
C PHE A 132 -0.77 -1.27 11.97
N GLN A 133 0.05 -0.95 10.98
CA GLN A 133 0.47 0.41 10.68
C GLN A 133 0.25 0.75 9.22
N VAL A 134 0.04 2.05 8.97
CA VAL A 134 0.00 2.65 7.64
C VAL A 134 1.09 3.70 7.56
N ILE A 135 1.94 3.59 6.55
CA ILE A 135 2.99 4.57 6.26
C ILE A 135 2.70 5.17 4.90
N LEU A 136 2.81 6.49 4.77
CA LEU A 136 2.78 7.19 3.50
C LEU A 136 3.97 8.15 3.40
N VAL A 137 4.58 8.25 2.22
CA VAL A 137 5.73 9.12 1.97
C VAL A 137 5.72 9.64 0.55
N GLY A 138 6.17 10.87 0.34
CA GLY A 138 6.31 11.46 -0.99
C GLY A 138 5.90 12.93 -1.00
N TYR A 139 5.52 13.44 -2.17
CA TYR A 139 5.17 14.85 -2.36
C TYR A 139 3.95 15.28 -1.52
N ASN A 140 4.14 16.29 -0.67
CA ASN A 140 3.13 16.71 0.31
C ASN A 140 1.80 17.18 -0.32
N HIS A 141 1.82 17.79 -1.51
CA HIS A 141 0.63 18.30 -2.20
C HIS A 141 -0.45 17.24 -2.42
N LYS A 142 -0.06 16.02 -2.84
CA LYS A 142 -1.00 14.92 -3.17
C LYS A 142 -1.04 13.82 -2.10
N LEU A 143 -0.18 13.91 -1.09
CA LEU A 143 -0.12 12.94 0.01
C LEU A 143 -1.42 12.86 0.82
N ARG A 144 -2.12 13.99 1.00
CA ARG A 144 -3.41 14.02 1.71
C ARG A 144 -4.48 13.23 0.97
N ILE A 145 -4.57 13.37 -0.35
CA ILE A 145 -5.54 12.64 -1.18
C ILE A 145 -5.27 11.13 -1.05
N LEU A 146 -4.00 10.72 -1.14
CA LEU A 146 -3.62 9.32 -0.95
C LEU A 146 -4.02 8.79 0.43
N LEU A 147 -3.77 9.58 1.48
CA LEU A 147 -4.16 9.21 2.85
C LEU A 147 -5.67 9.03 2.97
N GLU A 148 -6.47 9.97 2.47
CA GLU A 148 -7.93 9.91 2.49
C GLU A 148 -8.44 8.66 1.76
N THR A 149 -7.90 8.35 0.57
CA THR A 149 -8.24 7.12 -0.16
C THR A 149 -7.88 5.84 0.60
N VAL A 150 -6.69 5.79 1.20
CA VAL A 150 -6.26 4.61 1.99
C VAL A 150 -7.18 4.40 3.19
N VAL A 151 -7.50 5.47 3.92
CA VAL A 151 -8.40 5.40 5.09
C VAL A 151 -9.81 4.99 4.68
N GLU A 152 -10.34 5.57 3.60
CA GLU A 152 -11.66 5.19 3.07
C GLU A 152 -11.73 3.70 2.76
N LYS A 153 -10.72 3.16 2.05
CA LYS A 153 -10.66 1.72 1.72
C LYS A 153 -10.52 0.83 2.95
N ILE A 154 -9.80 1.26 3.99
CA ILE A 154 -9.74 0.53 5.26
C ILE A 154 -11.12 0.51 5.92
N THR A 155 -11.84 1.64 5.93
CA THR A 155 -13.16 1.72 6.59
C THR A 155 -14.26 0.98 5.84
N SER A 156 -14.16 0.85 4.52
CA SER A 156 -15.12 0.14 3.67
C SER A 156 -14.64 -1.27 3.29
N PHE A 157 -13.64 -1.81 3.99
CA PHE A 157 -12.99 -3.05 3.58
C PHE A 157 -13.92 -4.25 3.74
N GLU A 158 -14.11 -5.00 2.65
CA GLU A 158 -14.87 -6.23 2.60
C GLU A 158 -14.03 -7.35 1.99
N VAL A 159 -13.92 -8.47 2.70
CA VAL A 159 -13.11 -9.62 2.28
C VAL A 159 -13.82 -10.39 1.17
N LYS A 160 -13.20 -10.47 0.00
CA LYS A 160 -13.63 -11.35 -1.09
C LYS A 160 -12.98 -12.72 -0.93
N ALA A 161 -13.80 -13.78 -1.00
CA ALA A 161 -13.38 -15.14 -0.69
C ALA A 161 -12.30 -15.69 -1.65
N ASP A 162 -12.36 -15.30 -2.91
CA ASP A 162 -11.36 -15.64 -3.93
C ASP A 162 -10.00 -15.00 -3.60
N ARG A 163 -9.97 -13.71 -3.27
CA ARG A 163 -8.73 -13.00 -2.89
C ARG A 163 -8.13 -13.54 -1.60
N PHE A 164 -8.96 -13.81 -0.61
CA PHE A 164 -8.52 -14.46 0.63
C PHE A 164 -7.89 -15.82 0.37
N SER A 165 -8.50 -16.64 -0.49
CA SER A 165 -7.99 -17.98 -0.82
C SER A 165 -6.62 -17.92 -1.46
N VAL A 166 -6.38 -16.97 -2.38
CA VAL A 166 -5.07 -16.76 -3.01
C VAL A 166 -4.03 -16.33 -1.99
N ILE A 167 -4.31 -15.29 -1.19
CA ILE A 167 -3.33 -14.76 -0.23
C ILE A 167 -3.02 -15.78 0.86
N LYS A 168 -4.00 -16.57 1.31
CA LYS A 168 -3.80 -17.63 2.31
C LYS A 168 -2.77 -18.68 1.89
N VAL A 169 -2.60 -18.94 0.59
CA VAL A 169 -1.60 -19.92 0.10
C VAL A 169 -0.18 -19.54 0.51
N ASN A 170 0.12 -18.24 0.56
CA ASN A 170 1.45 -17.73 0.97
C ASN A 170 1.81 -18.07 2.43
N PHE A 171 0.83 -18.48 3.23
CA PHE A 171 0.98 -18.80 4.64
C PHE A 171 0.91 -20.30 4.93
N LYS A 172 0.79 -21.14 3.89
CA LYS A 172 0.97 -22.58 4.04
C LYS A 172 2.46 -22.89 4.09
N ALA A 173 2.90 -23.62 5.10
CA ALA A 173 4.26 -24.15 5.11
C ALA A 173 4.49 -25.00 3.84
N PRO A 174 5.70 -24.99 3.25
CA PRO A 174 6.03 -25.97 2.23
C PRO A 174 5.85 -27.37 2.81
N ALA A 175 5.11 -28.20 2.08
CA ALA A 175 4.91 -29.61 2.42
C ALA A 175 6.23 -30.40 2.33
#